data_AF-A0A0B7MVI4-F1
#
_entry.id   AF-A0A0B7MVI4-F1
#
_cell.length_a   1.000
_cell.length_b   1.000
_cell.length_c   1.000
_cell.angle_alpha   90.00
_cell.angle_beta   90.00
_cell.angle_gamma   90.00
#
_symmetry.space_group_name_H-M   'P 1'
#
loop_
_entity.id
_entity.type
_entity.pdbx_description
1 polymer ?
#
loop_
_entity_poly.entity_id
_entity_poly.type
_entity_poly.pdbx_seq_one_letter_code
_entity_poly.pdbx_strand_id
1 'polypeptide(L)'
;MQTNIDMHETNKQARRWKAIKDPKEQASFTKKFGLRWSDFRTLPYYNVNRCATTDAMHGLFLTQTSLLMSLFEEFDLIKKSDYTILAEEAAKMILPSGHDTFHRNIAMGFPYMK
;
A
#
# COMPACT_ATOMS: atom_id res chain seq x y z
N MET A 1 -22.21 12.42 -5.23
CA MET A 1 -21.28 11.28 -5.28
C MET A 1 -20.41 11.47 -6.52
N GLN A 2 -19.18 11.98 -6.37
CA GLN A 2 -18.30 12.25 -7.51
C GLN A 2 -17.89 10.92 -8.14
N THR A 3 -18.45 10.56 -9.30
CA THR A 3 -18.04 9.35 -10.01
C THR A 3 -16.61 9.51 -10.50
N ASN A 4 -15.68 8.71 -9.97
CA ASN A 4 -14.29 8.63 -10.42
C ASN A 4 -14.28 8.23 -11.91
N ILE A 5 -14.10 9.21 -12.80
CA ILE A 5 -14.10 9.04 -14.26
C ILE A 5 -13.09 7.96 -14.69
N ASP A 6 -11.93 7.91 -14.02
CA ASP A 6 -10.88 6.90 -14.23
C ASP A 6 -11.38 5.45 -14.02
N MET A 7 -12.15 5.21 -12.96
CA MET A 7 -12.66 3.88 -12.61
C MET A 7 -13.61 3.31 -13.68
N HIS A 8 -14.37 4.18 -14.36
CA HIS A 8 -15.37 3.73 -15.32
C HIS A 8 -14.71 3.15 -16.59
N GLU A 9 -13.67 3.84 -17.10
CA GLU A 9 -12.92 3.39 -18.27
C GLU A 9 -12.06 2.16 -17.97
N THR A 10 -11.41 2.08 -16.81
CA THR A 10 -10.66 0.86 -16.45
C THR A 10 -11.59 -0.34 -16.28
N ASN A 11 -12.78 -0.15 -15.68
CA ASN A 11 -13.75 -1.25 -15.54
C ASN A 11 -14.33 -1.68 -16.89
N LYS A 12 -14.53 -0.75 -17.83
CA LYS A 12 -14.95 -1.07 -19.21
C LYS A 12 -13.88 -1.89 -19.94
N GLN A 13 -12.61 -1.52 -19.83
CA GLN A 13 -11.50 -2.28 -20.41
C GLN A 13 -11.36 -3.67 -19.76
N ALA A 14 -11.58 -3.78 -18.44
CA ALA A 14 -11.54 -5.07 -17.75
C ALA A 14 -12.67 -6.01 -18.19
N ARG A 15 -13.87 -5.46 -18.44
CA ARG A 15 -15.00 -6.22 -19.00
C ARG A 15 -14.70 -6.71 -20.43
N ARG A 16 -14.03 -5.89 -21.24
CA ARG A 16 -13.55 -6.30 -22.56
C ARG A 16 -12.54 -7.44 -22.45
N TRP A 17 -11.60 -7.36 -21.51
CA TRP A 17 -10.66 -8.45 -21.23
C TRP A 17 -11.38 -9.76 -20.83
N LYS A 18 -12.43 -9.69 -20.02
CA LYS A 18 -13.25 -10.86 -19.64
C LYS A 18 -14.00 -11.47 -20.83
N ALA A 19 -14.39 -10.65 -21.80
CA ALA A 19 -15.14 -11.08 -22.97
C ALA A 19 -14.27 -11.78 -24.03
N ILE A 20 -12.95 -11.60 -23.99
CA ILE A 20 -12.01 -12.27 -24.88
C ILE A 20 -11.94 -13.76 -24.53
N LYS A 21 -12.25 -14.63 -25.49
CA LYS A 21 -12.24 -16.09 -25.31
C LYS A 21 -10.90 -16.73 -25.66
N ASP A 22 -10.12 -16.09 -26.55
CA ASP A 22 -8.81 -16.59 -26.96
C ASP A 22 -7.73 -16.20 -25.92
N PRO A 23 -7.03 -17.17 -25.30
CA PRO A 23 -5.96 -16.89 -24.35
C PRO A 23 -4.81 -16.06 -24.95
N LYS A 24 -4.51 -16.18 -26.24
CA LYS A 24 -3.43 -15.41 -26.89
C LYS A 24 -3.81 -13.93 -27.04
N GLU A 25 -5.03 -13.67 -27.47
CA GLU A 25 -5.58 -12.32 -27.52
C GLU A 25 -5.70 -11.71 -26.11
N GLN A 26 -6.08 -12.51 -25.11
CA GLN A 26 -6.16 -12.07 -23.72
C GLN A 26 -4.79 -11.69 -23.13
N ALA A 27 -3.75 -12.49 -23.41
CA ALA A 27 -2.37 -12.16 -23.03
C ALA A 27 -1.88 -10.88 -23.72
N SER A 28 -2.21 -10.72 -25.01
CA SER A 28 -1.85 -9.53 -25.80
C SER A 28 -2.55 -8.28 -25.29
N PHE A 29 -3.84 -8.40 -24.92
CA PHE A 29 -4.61 -7.32 -24.29
C PHE A 29 -4.03 -6.93 -22.93
N THR A 30 -3.67 -7.92 -22.11
CA THR A 30 -2.99 -7.68 -20.83
C THR A 30 -1.68 -6.94 -21.04
N LYS A 31 -0.87 -7.33 -22.04
CA LYS A 31 0.41 -6.67 -22.35
C LYS A 31 0.22 -5.22 -22.81
N LYS A 32 -0.85 -4.93 -23.56
CA LYS A 32 -1.15 -3.60 -24.08
C LYS A 32 -1.71 -2.64 -23.03
N PHE A 33 -2.59 -3.12 -22.16
CA PHE A 33 -3.33 -2.28 -21.21
C PHE A 33 -2.92 -2.48 -19.74
N GLY A 34 -2.06 -3.45 -19.44
CA GLY A 34 -1.62 -3.77 -18.06
C GLY A 34 -2.73 -4.30 -17.14
N LEU A 35 -3.86 -4.74 -17.71
CA LEU A 35 -5.12 -4.94 -17.00
C LEU A 35 -5.65 -6.36 -17.16
N ARG A 36 -6.26 -6.89 -16.09
CA ARG A 36 -7.03 -8.15 -16.08
C ARG A 36 -8.39 -7.97 -15.40
N TRP A 37 -9.33 -8.86 -15.71
CA TRP A 37 -10.57 -8.96 -14.95
C TRP A 37 -10.31 -9.56 -13.57
N SER A 38 -10.99 -9.01 -12.57
CA SER A 38 -11.09 -9.54 -11.22
C SER A 38 -12.51 -9.28 -10.75
N ASP A 39 -13.11 -10.23 -10.04
CA ASP A 39 -14.47 -10.06 -9.52
C ASP A 39 -14.56 -8.93 -8.49
N PHE A 40 -13.45 -8.53 -7.87
CA PHE A 40 -13.40 -7.33 -7.04
C PHE A 40 -13.80 -6.05 -7.79
N ARG A 41 -13.64 -6.00 -9.13
CA ARG A 41 -14.08 -4.85 -9.96
C ARG A 41 -15.60 -4.71 -10.07
N THR A 42 -16.36 -5.69 -9.59
CA THR A 42 -17.83 -5.60 -9.52
C THR A 42 -18.32 -4.80 -8.31
N LEU A 43 -17.47 -4.63 -7.29
CA LEU A 43 -17.83 -3.92 -6.07
C LEU A 43 -17.85 -2.41 -6.33
N PRO A 44 -18.97 -1.71 -6.08
CA PRO A 44 -19.13 -0.29 -6.42
C PRO A 44 -18.22 0.64 -5.61
N TYR A 45 -17.67 0.15 -4.49
CA TYR A 45 -16.76 0.88 -3.61
C TYR A 45 -15.28 0.57 -3.88
N TYR A 46 -14.97 -0.45 -4.68
CA TYR A 46 -13.59 -0.91 -4.85
C TYR A 46 -12.94 -0.30 -6.10
N ASN A 47 -11.97 0.58 -5.91
CA ASN A 47 -11.18 1.16 -6.98
C ASN A 47 -9.77 0.56 -6.97
N VAL A 48 -9.54 -0.41 -7.87
CA VAL A 48 -8.26 -1.12 -8.01
C VAL A 48 -7.09 -0.16 -8.22
N ASN A 49 -7.26 0.89 -9.03
CA ASN A 49 -6.16 1.82 -9.31
C ASN A 49 -5.78 2.60 -8.06
N ARG A 50 -6.77 3.12 -7.32
CA ARG A 50 -6.53 3.80 -6.04
C ARG A 50 -5.84 2.88 -5.03
N CYS A 51 -6.34 1.66 -4.88
CA CYS A 51 -5.74 0.69 -3.95
C CYS A 51 -4.30 0.34 -4.35
N ALA A 52 -4.02 0.10 -5.63
CA ALA A 52 -2.68 -0.23 -6.11
C ALA A 52 -1.70 0.95 -5.98
N THR A 53 -2.14 2.19 -6.26
CA THR A 53 -1.30 3.38 -6.07
C THR A 53 -1.03 3.64 -4.59
N THR A 54 -2.03 3.49 -3.73
CA THR A 54 -1.86 3.62 -2.28
C THR A 54 -0.88 2.59 -1.75
N ASP A 55 -0.95 1.33 -2.20
CA ASP A 55 -0.06 0.26 -1.79
C ASP A 55 1.39 0.50 -2.24
N ALA A 56 1.60 0.90 -3.50
CA ALA A 56 2.94 1.25 -4.01
C ALA A 56 3.55 2.46 -3.28
N MET A 57 2.74 3.49 -2.99
CA MET A 57 3.19 4.63 -2.20
C MET A 57 3.50 4.24 -0.75
N HIS A 58 2.66 3.40 -0.11
CA HIS A 58 2.94 2.89 1.23
C HIS A 58 4.26 2.11 1.25
N GLY A 59 4.47 1.21 0.29
CA GLY A 59 5.72 0.49 0.15
C GLY A 59 6.93 1.42 0.03
N LEU A 60 6.84 2.46 -0.81
CA LEU A 60 7.91 3.44 -1.02
C LEU A 60 8.21 4.25 0.25
N PHE A 61 7.18 4.75 0.95
CA PHE A 61 7.37 5.51 2.18
C PHE A 61 7.92 4.64 3.30
N LEU A 62 7.46 3.40 3.43
CA LEU A 62 7.97 2.45 4.43
C LEU A 62 9.43 2.07 4.17
N THR A 63 9.81 1.79 2.90
CA THR A 63 11.22 1.51 2.54
C THR A 63 12.11 2.74 2.73
N GLN A 64 11.67 3.93 2.34
CA GLN A 64 12.42 5.17 2.58
C GLN A 64 12.64 5.42 4.08
N THR A 65 11.60 5.20 4.90
CA THR A 65 11.69 5.37 6.34
C THR A 65 12.64 4.33 6.96
N SER A 66 12.57 3.08 6.51
CA SER A 66 13.50 2.01 6.93
C SER A 66 14.96 2.35 6.61
N LEU A 67 15.23 2.82 5.38
CA LEU A 67 16.58 3.26 4.98
C LEU A 67 17.06 4.43 5.84
N LEU A 68 16.20 5.43 6.08
CA LEU A 68 16.55 6.60 6.89
C LEU A 68 16.89 6.20 8.34
N MET A 69 16.10 5.29 8.94
CA MET A 69 16.38 4.77 10.28
C MET A 69 17.71 4.00 10.31
N SER A 70 18.01 3.20 9.28
CA SER A 70 19.29 2.50 9.20
C SER A 70 20.50 3.44 9.10
N LEU A 71 20.37 4.55 8.36
CA LEU A 71 21.39 5.59 8.30
C LEU A 71 21.55 6.30 9.64
N PHE A 72 20.45 6.58 10.34
CA PHE A 72 20.51 7.21 11.66
C PHE A 72 21.18 6.31 12.71
N GLU A 73 21.05 4.99 12.60
CA GLU A 73 21.84 4.05 13.40
C GLU A 73 23.33 4.06 13.00
N GLU A 74 23.65 4.13 11.71
CA GLU A 74 25.03 4.18 11.21
C GLU A 74 25.78 5.44 11.67
N PHE A 75 25.10 6.58 11.69
CA PHE A 75 25.65 7.85 12.17
C PHE A 75 25.60 8.04 13.69
N ASP A 76 25.21 7.02 14.46
CA ASP A 76 25.03 7.03 15.93
C ASP A 76 24.09 8.16 16.42
N LEU A 77 23.12 8.56 15.57
CA LEU A 77 22.10 9.56 15.87
C LEU A 77 20.94 8.97 16.67
N ILE A 78 20.65 7.68 16.47
CA ILE A 78 19.63 6.93 17.20
C ILE A 78 20.24 5.63 17.71
N LYS A 79 20.07 5.37 19.01
CA LYS A 79 20.49 4.12 19.64
C LYS A 79 19.31 3.18 19.78
N LYS A 80 19.60 1.89 19.91
CA LYS A 80 18.55 0.87 20.11
C LYS A 80 17.70 1.09 21.36
N SER A 81 18.25 1.74 22.39
CA SER A 81 17.53 2.17 23.60
C SER A 81 16.49 3.27 23.34
N ASP A 82 16.71 4.09 22.30
CA ASP A 82 15.83 5.22 22.01
C ASP A 82 14.51 4.74 21.41
N TYR A 83 14.53 3.63 20.67
CA TYR A 83 13.30 2.98 20.18
C TYR A 83 12.39 2.48 21.32
N THR A 84 12.97 2.00 22.43
CA THR A 84 12.16 1.55 23.57
C THR A 84 11.51 2.73 24.29
N ILE A 85 12.22 3.86 24.41
CA ILE A 85 11.68 5.10 24.98
C ILE A 85 10.58 5.66 24.08
N LEU A 86 10.82 5.69 22.76
CA LEU A 86 9.84 6.17 21.78
C LEU A 86 8.58 5.30 21.77
N ALA A 87 8.71 3.99 21.96
CA ALA A 87 7.58 3.07 22.05
C ALA A 87 6.73 3.32 23.30
N GLU A 88 7.38 3.58 24.45
CA GLU A 88 6.69 3.93 25.70
C GLU A 88 5.97 5.28 25.61
N GLU A 89 6.54 6.26 24.93
CA GLU A 89 5.87 7.55 24.67
C GLU A 89 4.71 7.40 23.68
N ALA A 90 4.89 6.63 22.60
CA ALA A 90 3.84 6.36 21.63
C ALA A 90 2.63 5.64 22.24
N ALA A 91 2.86 4.77 23.23
CA ALA A 91 1.79 4.10 23.98
C ALA A 91 0.94 5.07 24.82
N LYS A 92 1.47 6.25 25.16
CA LYS A 92 0.76 7.29 25.93
C LYS A 92 -0.06 8.24 25.05
N MET A 93 0.08 8.17 23.72
CA MET A 93 -0.68 9.03 22.81
C MET A 93 -2.16 8.65 22.80
N ILE A 94 -3.03 9.65 22.99
CA ILE A 94 -4.48 9.49 22.84
C ILE A 94 -4.80 9.50 21.35
N LEU A 95 -5.21 8.35 20.82
CA LEU A 95 -5.65 8.23 19.43
C LEU A 95 -7.16 8.50 19.30
N PRO A 96 -7.61 9.08 18.18
CA PRO A 96 -9.03 9.16 17.84
C PRO A 96 -9.68 7.78 17.76
N SER A 97 -10.97 7.69 18.08
CA SER A 97 -11.72 6.41 18.06
C SER A 97 -11.59 5.71 16.70
N GLY A 98 -11.06 4.49 16.68
CA GLY A 98 -10.90 3.67 15.48
C GLY A 98 -9.47 3.54 14.92
N HIS A 99 -8.46 4.10 15.60
CA HIS A 99 -7.05 3.94 15.23
C HIS A 99 -6.29 3.15 16.30
N ASP A 100 -5.44 2.21 15.87
CA ASP A 100 -4.58 1.42 16.75
C ASP A 100 -3.19 2.06 16.93
N THR A 101 -2.59 1.87 18.10
CA THR A 101 -1.20 2.30 18.38
C THR A 101 -0.18 1.31 17.81
N PHE A 102 0.86 1.83 17.13
CA PHE A 102 1.97 1.04 16.56
C PHE A 102 3.16 0.80 17.52
N HIS A 103 2.96 0.93 18.83
CA HIS A 103 4.04 0.89 19.84
C HIS A 103 4.94 -0.35 19.75
N ARG A 104 4.37 -1.52 19.41
CA ARG A 104 5.10 -2.79 19.30
C ARG A 104 6.14 -2.82 18.17
N ASN A 105 5.81 -2.22 17.02
CA ASN A 105 6.70 -2.19 15.86
C ASN A 105 7.84 -1.17 16.04
N ILE A 106 7.56 -0.09 16.76
CA ILE A 106 8.57 0.91 17.16
C ILE A 106 9.61 0.28 18.08
N ALA A 107 9.17 -0.43 19.12
CA ALA A 107 10.07 -1.08 20.09
C ALA A 107 11.03 -2.10 19.44
N MET A 108 10.62 -2.72 18.33
CA MET A 108 11.42 -3.70 17.61
C MET A 108 12.33 -3.08 16.54
N GLY A 109 12.29 -1.76 16.32
CA GLY A 109 13.06 -1.10 15.26
C GLY A 109 12.60 -1.48 13.86
N PHE A 110 11.31 -1.75 13.67
CA PHE A 110 10.69 -2.08 12.37
C PHE A 110 11.37 -3.23 11.61
N PRO A 111 11.55 -4.42 12.22
CA PRO A 111 12.35 -5.51 11.66
C PRO A 111 11.75 -6.13 10.39
N TYR A 112 10.47 -5.89 10.15
CA TYR A 112 9.70 -6.40 9.00
C TYR A 112 9.65 -5.43 7.81
N MET A 113 10.23 -4.22 7.94
CA MET A 113 10.34 -3.25 6.84
C MET A 113 11.63 -3.50 6.04
N LYS A 114 11.67 -4.62 5.31
CA LYS A 114 12.70 -4.90 4.30
C LYS A 114 12.13 -4.76 2.90
#